data_AF-A0A226C159-F1
#
_entry.id   AF-A0A226C159-F1
#
_cell.length_a   1.000
_cell.length_b   1.000
_cell.length_c   1.000
_cell.angle_alpha   90.00
_cell.angle_beta   90.00
_cell.angle_gamma   90.00
#
_symmetry.space_group_name_H-M   'P 1'
#
loop_
_entity.id
_entity.type
_entity.pdbx_description
1 polymer ?
#
loop_
_entity_poly.entity_id
_entity_poly.type
_entity_poly.pdbx_seq_one_letter_code
_entity_poly.pdbx_strand_id
1 'polypeptide(L)'
;MNKEEYLDEILESFLENEIPGGTIIDSNGMGSVLYCHNKLPTVGGIRQLIFNQCRNHNKVILSVIDSEQKLERALELLQGEIVDFNEPGVGIHFSFPIDNVTGLAQTSKYEE
;
A
#
# COMPACT_ATOMS: atom_id res chain seq x y z
N MET A 1 -1.46 -3.55 -2.15
CA MET A 1 -0.47 -4.63 -2.22
C MET A 1 -0.91 -5.79 -1.35
N ASN A 2 -0.82 -7.04 -1.82
CA ASN A 2 -1.16 -8.25 -1.04
C ASN A 2 0.07 -8.89 -0.36
N LYS A 3 1.27 -8.47 -0.75
CA LYS A 3 2.54 -8.96 -0.23
C LYS A 3 3.00 -8.04 0.90
N GLU A 4 2.60 -8.35 2.14
CA GLU A 4 2.96 -7.54 3.32
C GLU A 4 4.47 -7.53 3.58
N GLU A 5 5.23 -8.48 3.04
CA GLU A 5 6.69 -8.54 3.15
C GLU A 5 7.40 -7.29 2.61
N TYR A 6 6.84 -6.61 1.61
CA TYR A 6 7.42 -5.37 1.08
C TYR A 6 6.99 -4.13 1.86
N LEU A 7 6.04 -4.24 2.79
CA LEU A 7 5.52 -3.06 3.49
C LEU A 7 6.62 -2.33 4.25
N ASP A 8 7.41 -3.06 5.03
CA ASP A 8 8.46 -2.48 5.86
C ASP A 8 9.56 -1.87 4.97
N GLU A 9 10.00 -2.58 3.93
CA GLU A 9 11.00 -2.09 2.96
C GLU A 9 10.55 -0.82 2.24
N ILE A 10 9.28 -0.73 1.84
CA ILE A 10 8.71 0.47 1.22
C ILE A 10 8.72 1.66 2.20
N LEU A 11 8.36 1.42 3.46
CA LEU A 11 8.32 2.48 4.48
C LEU A 11 9.72 2.95 4.87
N GLU A 12 10.69 2.04 4.97
CA GLU A 12 12.10 2.35 5.18
C GLU A 12 12.64 3.19 4.02
N SER A 13 12.37 2.80 2.78
CA SER A 13 12.74 3.58 1.60
C SER A 13 12.13 4.99 1.62
N PHE A 14 10.91 5.15 2.11
CA PHE A 14 10.31 6.48 2.27
C PHE A 14 11.08 7.35 3.27
N LEU A 15 11.52 6.77 4.39
CA LEU A 15 12.35 7.48 5.37
C LEU A 15 13.70 7.89 4.76
N GLU A 16 14.37 6.99 4.04
CA GLU A 16 15.65 7.27 3.38
C GLU A 16 15.56 8.39 2.32
N ASN A 17 14.38 8.59 1.74
CA ASN A 17 14.11 9.62 0.73
C ASN A 17 13.46 10.88 1.31
N GLU A 18 13.55 11.06 2.62
CA GLU A 18 13.01 12.22 3.34
C GLU A 18 11.50 12.42 3.12
N ILE A 19 10.76 11.33 2.88
CA ILE A 19 9.30 11.34 2.83
C ILE A 19 8.81 11.21 4.28
N PRO A 20 8.22 12.26 4.86
CA PRO A 20 8.08 12.41 6.31
C PRO A 20 7.09 11.44 6.97
N GLY A 21 6.33 10.67 6.18
CA GLY A 21 5.44 9.64 6.67
C GLY A 21 4.39 9.23 5.65
N GLY A 22 3.54 8.30 6.06
CA GLY A 22 2.42 7.83 5.26
C GLY A 22 1.30 7.28 6.13
N THR A 23 0.10 7.23 5.57
CA THR A 23 -1.06 6.58 6.18
C THR A 23 -1.24 5.22 5.52
N ILE A 24 -1.32 4.17 6.33
CA ILE A 24 -1.57 2.81 5.86
C ILE A 24 -3.05 2.50 6.06
N ILE A 25 -3.72 2.05 5.00
CA ILE A 25 -5.13 1.67 5.00
C ILE A 25 -5.25 0.19 4.65
N ASP A 26 -5.99 -0.54 5.49
CA ASP A 26 -6.43 -1.89 5.17
C ASP A 26 -7.57 -1.87 4.16
N SER A 27 -7.41 -2.58 3.06
CA SER A 27 -8.33 -2.59 1.92
C SER A 27 -8.53 -4.00 1.36
N ASN A 28 -9.45 -4.15 0.41
CA ASN A 28 -9.65 -5.40 -0.31
C ASN A 28 -9.63 -5.14 -1.82
N GLY A 29 -8.84 -5.92 -2.55
CA GLY A 29 -8.88 -5.91 -4.01
C GLY A 29 -10.17 -6.55 -4.54
N MET A 30 -10.69 -6.01 -5.64
CA MET A 30 -11.92 -6.48 -6.27
C MET A 30 -11.91 -7.99 -6.55
N GLY A 31 -10.78 -8.53 -7.02
CA GLY A 31 -10.65 -9.97 -7.31
C GLY A 31 -10.89 -10.85 -6.08
N SER A 32 -10.38 -10.44 -4.92
CA SER A 32 -10.64 -11.12 -3.65
C SER A 32 -12.12 -11.06 -3.28
N VAL A 33 -12.74 -9.88 -3.37
CA VAL A 33 -14.18 -9.71 -3.07
C VAL A 33 -15.05 -10.60 -3.96
N LEU A 34 -14.79 -10.63 -5.27
CA LEU A 34 -15.55 -11.44 -6.22
C LEU A 34 -15.36 -12.94 -6.01
N TYR A 35 -14.13 -13.38 -5.75
CA TYR A 35 -13.84 -14.77 -5.41
C TYR A 35 -14.64 -15.22 -4.19
N CYS A 36 -14.68 -14.37 -3.16
CA CYS A 36 -15.41 -14.65 -1.93
C CYS A 36 -16.92 -14.66 -2.15
N HIS A 37 -17.47 -13.73 -2.93
CA HIS A 37 -18.90 -13.76 -3.26
C HIS A 37 -19.31 -15.01 -4.05
N ASN A 38 -18.48 -15.48 -4.99
CA ASN A 38 -18.82 -16.62 -5.85
C ASN A 38 -18.62 -17.99 -5.17
N LYS A 39 -17.71 -18.13 -4.19
CA LYS A 39 -17.41 -19.41 -3.53
C LYS A 39 -18.19 -19.69 -2.26
N LEU A 40 -18.93 -18.73 -1.72
CA LEU A 40 -19.70 -18.93 -0.49
C LEU A 40 -21.04 -19.64 -0.78
N PRO A 41 -21.25 -20.87 -0.28
CA PRO A 41 -22.56 -21.50 -0.38
C PRO A 41 -23.61 -20.62 0.29
N THR A 42 -24.79 -20.50 -0.33
CA THR A 42 -25.92 -19.71 0.18
C THR A 42 -26.61 -20.38 1.38
N VAL A 43 -26.18 -21.59 1.78
CA VAL A 43 -26.83 -22.41 2.81
C VAL A 43 -25.79 -22.95 3.80
N GLY A 44 -26.05 -22.77 5.10
CA GLY A 44 -25.32 -23.41 6.21
C GLY A 44 -24.20 -22.56 6.84
N GLY A 45 -24.01 -22.68 8.15
CA GLY A 45 -23.05 -21.94 9.00
C GLY A 45 -21.56 -22.05 8.62
N ILE A 46 -21.23 -22.71 7.51
CA ILE A 46 -19.90 -22.80 6.90
C ILE A 46 -19.46 -21.45 6.30
N ARG A 47 -20.43 -20.56 5.98
CA ARG A 47 -20.18 -19.23 5.42
C ARG A 47 -19.16 -18.42 6.22
N GLN A 48 -19.21 -18.51 7.55
CA GLN A 48 -18.34 -17.76 8.47
C GLN A 48 -16.89 -18.30 8.48
N LEU A 49 -16.71 -19.60 8.27
CA LEU A 49 -15.39 -20.24 8.21
C LEU A 49 -14.66 -19.91 6.89
N ILE A 50 -15.38 -19.91 5.76
CA ILE A 50 -14.83 -19.56 4.44
C ILE A 50 -14.55 -18.05 4.36
N PHE A 51 -15.42 -17.22 4.94
CA PHE A 51 -15.20 -15.76 4.99
C PHE A 51 -13.87 -15.39 5.65
N ASN A 52 -13.46 -16.11 6.69
CA ASN A 52 -12.19 -15.86 7.38
C ASN A 52 -10.97 -16.21 6.51
N GLN A 53 -11.05 -17.23 5.65
CA GLN A 53 -10.00 -17.55 4.68
C GLN A 53 -9.98 -16.59 3.47
N CYS A 54 -11.03 -15.79 3.34
CA CYS A 54 -11.27 -14.91 2.20
C CYS A 54 -10.80 -13.47 2.42
N ARG A 55 -10.28 -13.17 3.61
CA ARG A 55 -9.70 -11.89 3.97
C ARG A 55 -8.28 -11.77 3.38
N ASN A 56 -8.18 -11.49 2.08
CA ASN A 56 -6.92 -11.00 1.52
C ASN A 56 -6.83 -9.50 1.80
N HIS A 57 -6.07 -9.15 2.84
CA HIS A 57 -5.83 -7.77 3.24
C HIS A 57 -4.86 -7.13 2.25
N ASN A 58 -5.35 -6.13 1.51
CA ASN A 58 -4.49 -5.27 0.71
C ASN A 58 -4.09 -4.07 1.54
N LYS A 59 -2.80 -3.72 1.53
CA LYS A 59 -2.33 -2.44 2.08
C LYS A 59 -2.35 -1.36 1.00
N VAL A 60 -2.87 -0.19 1.36
CA VAL A 60 -2.71 1.06 0.60
C VAL A 60 -1.87 2.00 1.44
N ILE A 61 -0.79 2.51 0.86
CA ILE A 61 0.08 3.50 1.50
C ILE A 61 -0.20 4.84 0.82
N LEU A 62 -0.61 5.83 1.61
CA LEU A 62 -0.83 7.19 1.14
C LEU A 62 0.22 8.09 1.76
N SER A 63 1.02 8.75 0.93
CA SER A 63 2.00 9.73 1.38
C SER A 63 1.87 11.01 0.55
N VAL A 64 2.26 12.13 1.16
CA VAL A 64 2.36 13.42 0.50
C VAL A 64 3.83 13.72 0.29
N ILE A 65 4.19 13.96 -0.97
CA ILE A 65 5.55 14.27 -1.39
C ILE A 65 5.55 15.71 -1.91
N ASP A 66 6.48 16.53 -1.41
CA ASP A 66 6.54 17.98 -1.64
C ASP A 66 7.40 18.39 -2.85
N SER A 67 8.03 17.41 -3.52
CA SER A 67 8.95 17.62 -4.65
C SER A 67 8.82 16.49 -5.67
N GLU A 68 8.78 16.85 -6.95
CA GLU A 68 8.81 15.90 -8.07
C GLU A 68 10.12 15.08 -8.07
N GLN A 69 11.26 15.69 -7.71
CA GLN A 69 12.53 14.98 -7.60
C GLN A 69 12.51 13.89 -6.52
N LYS A 70 11.88 14.17 -5.37
CA LYS A 70 11.70 13.15 -4.32
C LYS A 70 10.81 12.01 -4.77
N LEU A 71 9.75 12.33 -5.52
CA LEU A 71 8.85 11.33 -6.10
C LEU A 71 9.59 10.43 -7.09
N GLU A 72 10.35 11.01 -8.02
CA GLU A 72 11.15 10.26 -9.01
C GLU A 72 12.15 9.34 -8.31
N ARG A 73 12.90 9.86 -7.33
CA ARG A 73 13.87 9.07 -6.58
C ARG A 73 13.24 7.92 -5.80
N ALA A 74 12.11 8.16 -5.14
CA ALA A 74 11.38 7.11 -4.44
C ALA A 74 10.85 6.04 -5.42
N LEU A 75 10.36 6.45 -6.59
CA LEU A 75 9.92 5.53 -7.64
C LEU A 75 11.05 4.66 -8.19
N GLU A 76 12.22 5.25 -8.43
CA GLU A 76 13.40 4.53 -8.93
C GLU A 76 13.85 3.44 -7.95
N LEU A 77 13.91 3.75 -6.65
CA LEU A 77 14.30 2.79 -5.61
C LEU A 77 13.24 1.69 -5.43
N LEU A 78 11.97 2.07 -5.42
CA LEU A 78 10.87 1.11 -5.33
C LEU A 78 10.87 0.12 -6.50
N GLN A 79 11.03 0.61 -7.74
CA GLN A 79 11.01 -0.23 -8.95
C GLN A 79 12.29 -1.04 -9.15
N GLY A 80 13.43 -0.51 -8.71
CA GLY A 80 14.73 -1.11 -8.97
C GLY A 80 15.16 -2.17 -7.96
N GLU A 81 14.81 -1.97 -6.68
CA GLU A 81 15.40 -2.75 -5.59
C GLU A 81 14.36 -3.52 -4.77
N ILE A 82 13.16 -2.95 -4.58
CA ILE A 82 12.18 -3.48 -3.62
C ILE A 82 11.10 -4.31 -4.34
N VAL A 83 10.53 -3.78 -5.42
CA VAL A 83 9.30 -4.32 -6.02
C VAL A 83 9.31 -4.20 -7.54
N ASP A 84 8.97 -5.30 -8.22
CA ASP A 84 8.57 -5.26 -9.63
C ASP A 84 7.04 -5.13 -9.75
N PHE A 85 6.54 -3.95 -10.13
CA PHE A 85 5.11 -3.70 -10.31
C PHE A 85 4.48 -4.49 -11.47
N ASN A 86 5.26 -5.18 -12.30
CA ASN A 86 4.75 -6.08 -13.33
C ASN A 86 4.36 -7.46 -12.77
N GLU A 87 4.79 -7.79 -11.54
CA GLU A 87 4.42 -9.06 -10.91
C GLU A 87 2.97 -9.07 -10.39
N PRO A 88 2.23 -10.18 -10.59
CA PRO A 88 0.91 -10.34 -9.99
C PRO A 88 0.93 -10.20 -8.46
N GLY A 89 -0.01 -9.41 -7.93
CA GLY A 89 -0.25 -9.28 -6.49
C GLY A 89 0.56 -8.20 -5.75
N VAL A 90 1.56 -7.61 -6.41
CA VAL A 90 2.32 -6.45 -5.92
C VAL A 90 1.42 -5.22 -5.80
N GLY A 91 0.58 -4.97 -6.81
CA GLY A 91 -0.35 -3.86 -6.83
C GLY A 91 0.10 -2.77 -7.79
N ILE A 92 -0.33 -1.53 -7.54
CA ILE A 92 -0.06 -0.39 -8.40
C ILE A 92 0.39 0.79 -7.56
N HIS A 93 1.27 1.61 -8.13
CA HIS A 93 1.62 2.92 -7.61
C HIS A 93 1.12 4.00 -8.58
N PHE A 94 0.56 5.08 -8.04
CA PHE A 94 0.18 6.25 -8.82
C PHE A 94 0.29 7.49 -7.94
N SER A 95 0.54 8.64 -8.57
CA SER A 95 0.59 9.95 -7.93
C SER A 95 -0.39 10.91 -8.62
N PHE A 96 -0.78 11.94 -7.92
CA PHE A 96 -1.62 13.02 -8.44
C PHE A 96 -1.29 14.34 -7.72
N PRO A 97 -1.42 15.49 -8.40
CA PRO A 97 -1.18 16.78 -7.76
C PRO A 97 -2.21 17.07 -6.68
N ILE A 98 -1.75 17.65 -5.57
CA ILE A 98 -2.61 18.09 -4.47
C ILE A 98 -2.42 19.60 -4.30
N ASP A 99 -3.51 20.37 -4.37
CA ASP A 99 -3.44 21.83 -4.38
C ASP A 99 -3.12 22.43 -3.00
N ASN A 100 -3.55 21.78 -1.92
CA ASN A 100 -3.37 22.30 -0.57
C ASN A 100 -3.22 21.15 0.45
N VAL A 101 -2.24 21.29 1.34
CA VAL A 101 -1.96 20.36 2.44
C VAL A 101 -1.68 21.17 3.69
N THR A 102 -2.29 20.80 4.81
CA THR A 102 -2.06 21.44 6.12
C THR A 102 -1.62 20.38 7.12
N GLY A 103 -0.65 20.72 7.97
CA GLY A 103 -0.15 19.80 9.01
C GLY A 103 0.79 18.70 8.50
N LEU A 104 1.39 18.90 7.32
CA LEU A 104 2.40 17.97 6.79
C LEU A 104 3.62 17.95 7.73
N ALA A 105 3.95 16.77 8.23
CA ALA A 105 5.12 16.56 9.08
C ALA A 105 6.40 16.96 8.33
N GLN A 106 7.39 17.46 9.06
CA GLN A 106 8.72 17.77 8.54
C GLN A 106 9.66 16.64 8.97
N THR A 107 10.55 16.21 8.08
CA THR A 107 11.44 15.05 8.27
C THR A 107 12.41 15.20 9.45
N SER A 108 12.64 16.42 9.94
CA SER A 108 13.59 16.76 11.04
C SER A 108 13.23 16.22 12.44
N LYS A 109 12.33 15.23 12.57
CA LYS A 109 11.82 14.72 13.85
C LYS A 109 12.22 13.28 14.18
N TYR A 110 12.98 12.60 13.32
CA TYR A 110 13.38 11.20 13.50
C TYR A 110 14.87 11.01 13.77
N GLU A 111 15.61 12.08 14.10
CA GLU A 111 17.04 12.06 14.46
C GLU A 111 17.31 12.00 15.99
N GLU A 112 16.34 11.61 16.81
CA GLU A 112 16.52 11.31 18.25
C GLU A 112 16.35 9.81 18.54
#